data_AF-A0A0Q7HKM5-F1
#
_entry.id   AF-A0A0Q7HKM5-F1
#
_cell.length_a   1.000
_cell.length_b   1.000
_cell.length_c   1.000
_cell.angle_alpha   90.00
_cell.angle_beta   90.00
_cell.angle_gamma   90.00
#
_symmetry.space_group_name_H-M   'P 1'
#
loop_
_entity.id
_entity.type
_entity.pdbx_description
1 polymer ?
#
loop_
_entity_poly.entity_id
_entity_poly.type
_entity_poly.pdbx_seq_one_letter_code
_entity_poly.pdbx_strand_id
1 'polypeptide(L)'
;MEDALKQVFIEDHPQLTEADYEELRGAFLRFGSDEGPMFVVYVYRHGDVVLEQWTDADYEDELVPALHLHRVTFDDALRLWKLARDKNISGLRQEPWVQS
;
A
#
# COMPACT_ATOMS: atom_id res chain seq x y z
N MET A 1 11.40 3.79 5.95
CA MET A 1 10.56 3.06 4.97
C MET A 1 10.52 1.60 5.35
N GLU A 2 11.64 0.88 5.31
CA GLU A 2 11.66 -0.53 5.74
C GLU A 2 11.12 -0.78 7.16
N ASP A 3 11.41 0.11 8.11
CA ASP A 3 10.93 -0.02 9.50
C ASP A 3 9.40 0.04 9.63
N ALA A 4 8.71 0.82 8.79
CA ALA A 4 7.25 0.89 8.80
C ALA A 4 6.62 -0.39 8.23
N LEU A 5 7.23 -1.01 7.21
CA LEU A 5 6.81 -2.34 6.76
C LEU A 5 7.12 -3.42 7.81
N LYS A 6 8.26 -3.32 8.48
CA LYS A 6 8.64 -4.29 9.53
C LYS A 6 7.62 -4.27 10.66
N GLN A 7 7.15 -3.10 11.07
CA GLN A 7 6.09 -3.01 12.08
C GLN A 7 4.78 -3.68 11.65
N VAL A 8 4.43 -3.62 10.36
CA VAL A 8 3.23 -4.28 9.82
C VAL A 8 3.39 -5.81 9.72
N PHE A 9 4.60 -6.32 9.49
CA PHE A 9 4.85 -7.74 9.24
C PHE A 9 5.37 -8.54 10.45
N ILE A 10 6.16 -7.90 11.32
CA ILE A 10 6.92 -8.58 12.39
C ILE A 10 6.16 -8.49 13.71
N GLU A 11 5.25 -7.51 13.86
CA GLU A 11 4.33 -7.34 15.01
C GLU A 11 5.05 -7.42 16.39
N ASP A 12 6.34 -7.09 16.45
CA ASP A 12 7.19 -7.26 17.63
C ASP A 12 7.25 -6.02 18.52
N HIS A 13 6.42 -5.01 18.25
CA HIS A 13 6.45 -3.77 18.99
C HIS A 13 5.96 -3.99 20.44
N PRO A 14 6.83 -3.82 21.46
CA PRO A 14 6.54 -4.24 22.84
C PRO A 14 5.46 -3.41 23.54
N GLN A 15 4.93 -2.39 22.86
CA GLN A 15 3.96 -1.42 23.39
C GLN A 15 2.64 -1.42 22.62
N LEU A 16 2.53 -2.21 21.52
CA LEU A 16 1.30 -2.31 20.74
C LEU A 16 0.54 -3.59 21.14
N THR A 17 -0.75 -3.46 21.39
CA THR A 17 -1.67 -4.56 21.64
C THR A 17 -2.31 -5.04 20.33
N GLU A 18 -2.99 -6.19 20.33
CA GLU A 18 -3.75 -6.66 19.16
C GLU A 18 -4.80 -5.64 18.71
N ALA A 19 -5.44 -4.93 19.65
CA ALA A 19 -6.38 -3.86 19.34
C ALA A 19 -5.69 -2.66 18.66
N ASP A 20 -4.47 -2.31 19.08
CA ASP A 20 -3.70 -1.26 18.42
C ASP A 20 -3.29 -1.68 16.99
N TYR A 21 -3.04 -2.96 16.75
CA TYR A 21 -2.79 -3.51 15.41
C TYR A 21 -4.06 -3.63 14.55
N GLU A 22 -5.25 -3.78 15.15
CA GLU A 22 -6.53 -3.69 14.43
C GLU A 22 -6.84 -2.24 14.01
N GLU A 23 -6.45 -1.25 14.83
CA GLU A 23 -6.58 0.17 14.50
C GLU A 23 -5.48 0.65 13.52
N LEU A 24 -4.26 0.14 13.63
CA LEU A 24 -3.19 0.29 12.65
C LEU A 24 -3.47 -0.58 11.43
N ARG A 25 -4.45 -0.15 10.62
CA ARG A 25 -4.90 -0.90 9.44
C ARG A 25 -3.75 -1.28 8.51
N GLY A 26 -2.72 -0.45 8.40
CA GLY A 26 -1.51 -0.78 7.65
C GLY A 26 -0.60 0.41 7.50
N ALA A 27 0.42 0.27 6.67
CA ALA A 27 1.26 1.36 6.25
C ALA A 27 1.00 1.70 4.79
N PHE A 28 1.12 2.98 4.40
CA PHE A 28 0.86 3.39 3.02
C PHE A 28 1.88 4.38 2.46
N LEU A 29 2.01 4.38 1.14
CA LEU A 29 2.70 5.42 0.37
C LEU A 29 1.73 6.01 -0.65
N ARG A 30 1.62 7.35 -0.64
CA ARG A 30 0.90 8.11 -1.66
C ARG A 30 1.87 8.80 -2.60
N PHE A 31 1.55 8.82 -3.88
CA PHE A 31 2.35 9.51 -4.89
C PHE A 31 1.50 9.86 -6.10
N GLY A 32 1.81 10.99 -6.72
CA GLY A 32 1.04 11.55 -7.83
C GLY A 32 1.45 13.00 -8.07
N SER A 33 0.55 13.75 -8.70
CA SER A 33 0.61 15.20 -8.84
C SER A 33 -0.65 15.83 -8.28
N ASP A 34 -0.63 17.13 -7.96
CA ASP A 34 -1.80 17.80 -7.40
C ASP A 34 -2.94 17.94 -8.44
N GLU A 35 -2.58 18.20 -9.71
CA GLU A 35 -3.55 18.34 -10.83
C GLU A 35 -3.68 17.05 -11.68
N GLY A 36 -3.29 15.90 -11.16
CA GLY A 36 -3.34 14.65 -11.93
C GLY A 36 -3.34 13.41 -11.05
N PRO A 37 -3.29 12.21 -11.66
CA PRO A 37 -3.57 10.97 -10.95
C PRO A 37 -2.80 10.81 -9.65
N MET A 38 -3.53 10.48 -8.59
CA MET A 38 -2.98 10.14 -7.29
C MET A 38 -3.10 8.64 -7.07
N PHE A 39 -2.03 8.05 -6.54
CA PHE A 39 -1.94 6.62 -6.29
C PHE A 39 -1.61 6.40 -4.82
N VAL A 40 -2.26 5.41 -4.21
CA VAL A 40 -1.99 5.03 -2.83
C VAL A 40 -1.76 3.53 -2.76
N VAL A 41 -0.60 3.13 -2.25
CA VAL A 41 -0.25 1.73 -1.99
C VAL A 41 -0.30 1.49 -0.50
N TYR A 42 -1.34 0.81 -0.05
CA TYR A 42 -1.49 0.33 1.32
C TYR A 42 -0.92 -1.07 1.44
N VAL A 43 -0.23 -1.33 2.54
CA VAL A 43 0.24 -2.65 2.95
C VAL A 43 -0.31 -2.92 4.33
N TYR A 44 -1.17 -3.93 4.43
CA TYR A 44 -1.85 -4.38 5.63
C TYR A 44 -1.09 -5.57 6.25
N ARG A 45 -1.54 -5.95 7.44
CA ARG A 45 -1.10 -7.18 8.11
C ARG A 45 -1.32 -8.39 7.21
N HIS A 46 -0.55 -9.45 7.46
CA HIS A 46 -0.63 -10.73 6.73
C HIS A 46 -0.36 -10.68 5.21
N GLY A 47 0.19 -9.57 4.72
CA GLY A 47 0.58 -9.44 3.31
C GLY A 47 -0.59 -9.12 2.37
N ASP A 48 -1.65 -8.49 2.88
CA ASP A 48 -2.65 -7.88 2.02
C ASP A 48 -2.16 -6.50 1.56
N VAL A 49 -2.26 -6.22 0.27
CA VAL A 49 -1.84 -4.96 -0.35
C VAL A 49 -2.96 -4.41 -1.20
N VAL A 50 -3.21 -3.11 -1.10
CA VAL A 50 -4.22 -2.41 -1.89
C VAL A 50 -3.56 -1.28 -2.66
N LEU A 51 -3.86 -1.21 -3.96
CA LEU A 51 -3.52 -0.09 -4.82
C LEU A 51 -4.80 0.65 -5.20
N GLU A 52 -4.95 1.86 -4.66
CA GLU A 52 -5.99 2.80 -5.06
C GLU A 52 -5.46 3.77 -6.10
N GLN A 53 -6.33 4.18 -7.02
CA GLN A 53 -6.00 5.09 -8.13
C GLN A 53 -7.11 6.13 -8.23
N TRP A 54 -6.74 7.39 -8.11
CA TRP A 54 -7.64 8.54 -8.02
C TRP A 54 -7.31 9.55 -9.10
N THR A 55 -8.31 10.33 -9.52
CA THR A 55 -8.14 11.36 -10.57
C THR A 55 -7.14 12.44 -10.17
N ASP A 56 -7.12 12.79 -8.89
CA ASP A 56 -6.35 13.87 -8.30
C ASP A 56 -6.11 13.64 -6.80
N ALA A 57 -5.50 14.63 -6.14
CA ALA A 57 -5.14 14.60 -4.73
C ALA A 57 -6.32 14.84 -3.76
N ASP A 58 -7.53 15.13 -4.26
CA ASP A 58 -8.73 15.32 -3.44
C ASP A 58 -9.44 13.99 -3.14
N TYR A 59 -9.07 12.91 -3.84
CA TYR A 59 -9.60 11.55 -3.65
C TYR A 59 -11.13 11.49 -3.78
N GLU A 60 -11.72 12.35 -4.64
CA GLU A 60 -13.17 12.37 -4.87
C GLU A 60 -13.59 11.31 -5.89
N ASP A 61 -12.81 11.14 -6.96
CA ASP A 61 -13.13 10.23 -8.06
C ASP A 61 -12.06 9.12 -8.23
N GLU A 62 -12.49 7.87 -8.13
CA GLU A 62 -11.65 6.70 -8.44
C GLU A 62 -11.44 6.58 -9.95
N LEU A 63 -10.18 6.43 -10.38
CA LEU A 63 -9.85 6.12 -11.79
C LEU A 63 -10.25 4.70 -12.17
N VAL A 64 -10.05 3.77 -11.24
CA VAL A 64 -10.45 2.36 -11.34
C VAL A 64 -10.72 1.83 -9.93
N PRO A 65 -11.56 0.78 -9.79
CA PRO A 65 -11.72 0.11 -8.51
C PRO A 65 -10.39 -0.32 -7.91
N ALA A 66 -10.32 -0.30 -6.58
CA ALA A 66 -9.15 -0.71 -5.83
C ALA A 66 -8.64 -2.10 -6.29
N LEU A 67 -7.33 -2.20 -6.43
CA LEU A 67 -6.64 -3.41 -6.84
C LEU A 67 -6.00 -4.07 -5.62
N HIS A 68 -6.13 -5.39 -5.52
CA HIS A 68 -5.69 -6.15 -4.36
C HIS A 68 -4.60 -7.17 -4.73
N LEU A 69 -3.63 -7.35 -3.84
CA LEU A 69 -2.79 -8.53 -3.75
C LEU A 69 -2.97 -9.13 -2.36
N HIS A 70 -2.96 -10.44 -2.28
CA HIS A 70 -3.11 -11.18 -1.02
C HIS A 70 -1.89 -12.04 -0.77
N ARG A 71 -1.56 -12.23 0.50
CA ARG A 71 -0.47 -13.11 0.95
C ARG A 71 0.90 -12.77 0.33
N VAL A 72 1.17 -11.49 0.09
CA VAL A 72 2.49 -11.07 -0.38
C VAL A 72 3.53 -11.23 0.72
N THR A 73 4.76 -11.55 0.35
CA THR A 73 5.86 -11.62 1.32
C THR A 73 6.31 -10.22 1.73
N PHE A 74 7.08 -10.12 2.82
CA PHE A 74 7.72 -8.86 3.21
C PHE A 74 8.59 -8.27 2.07
N ASP A 75 9.34 -9.14 1.38
CA ASP A 75 10.22 -8.72 0.28
C ASP A 75 9.41 -8.19 -0.91
N ASP A 76 8.26 -8.81 -1.21
CA ASP A 76 7.33 -8.31 -2.22
C ASP A 76 6.77 -6.95 -1.82
N ALA A 77 6.27 -6.81 -0.59
CA ALA A 77 5.76 -5.53 -0.09
C ALA A 77 6.82 -4.42 -0.14
N LEU A 78 8.06 -4.73 0.24
CA LEU A 78 9.19 -3.80 0.16
C LEU A 78 9.51 -3.41 -1.29
N ARG A 79 9.41 -4.35 -2.22
CA ARG A 79 9.59 -4.08 -3.66
C ARG A 79 8.50 -3.16 -4.20
N LEU A 80 7.23 -3.41 -3.85
CA LEU A 80 6.09 -2.57 -4.25
C LEU A 80 6.24 -1.14 -3.73
N TRP A 81 6.68 -0.99 -2.47
CA TRP A 81 6.95 0.33 -1.90
C TRP A 81 8.12 1.06 -2.54
N LYS A 82 9.18 0.36 -2.96
CA LYS A 82 10.26 0.97 -3.75
C LYS A 82 9.72 1.49 -5.08
N LEU A 83 8.86 0.73 -5.77
CA LEU A 83 8.21 1.18 -7.00
C LEU A 83 7.33 2.42 -6.75
N ALA A 84 6.54 2.43 -5.68
CA ALA A 84 5.71 3.58 -5.30
C ALA A 84 6.54 4.84 -5.00
N ARG A 85 7.61 4.69 -4.18
CA ARG A 85 8.56 5.77 -3.87
C ARG A 85 9.18 6.36 -5.14
N ASP A 86 9.55 5.50 -6.09
CA ASP A 86 10.18 5.89 -7.35
C ASP A 86 9.13 6.33 -8.40
N LYS A 87 7.85 6.44 -8.02
CA LYS A 87 6.70 6.77 -8.88
C LYS A 87 6.58 5.87 -10.11
N ASN A 88 7.05 4.63 -10.02
CA ASN A 88 7.07 3.67 -11.12
C ASN A 88 5.74 2.91 -11.22
N ILE A 89 4.71 3.60 -11.75
CA ILE A 89 3.38 3.02 -12.00
C ILE A 89 3.43 1.83 -12.95
N SER A 90 4.26 1.91 -14.00
CA SER A 90 4.38 0.82 -14.97
C SER A 90 4.85 -0.47 -14.30
N GLY A 91 5.79 -0.39 -13.35
CA GLY A 91 6.22 -1.54 -12.55
C GLY A 91 5.11 -2.06 -11.64
N LEU A 92 4.39 -1.18 -10.95
CA LEU A 92 3.25 -1.59 -10.10
C LEU A 92 2.17 -2.30 -10.91
N ARG A 93 1.87 -1.85 -12.14
CA ARG A 93 0.83 -2.46 -12.99
C ARG A 93 1.18 -3.85 -13.54
N GLN A 94 2.43 -4.31 -13.39
CA GLN A 94 2.85 -5.64 -13.82
C GLN A 94 2.54 -6.74 -12.79
N GLU A 95 2.14 -6.37 -11.58
CA GLU A 95 1.76 -7.34 -10.56
C GLU A 95 0.43 -8.03 -10.89
N PRO A 96 0.20 -9.25 -10.37
CA PRO A 96 -1.01 -10.01 -10.61
C PRO A 96 -2.17 -9.52 -9.74
N TRP A 97 -2.52 -8.24 -9.86
CA TRP A 97 -3.62 -7.62 -9.12
C TRP A 97 -4.96 -8.29 -9.42
N VAL A 98 -5.82 -8.36 -8.40
CA VAL A 98 -7.23 -8.71 -8.56
C VAL A 98 -8.11 -7.52 -8.21
N GLN A 99 -9.19 -7.33 -8.96
CA GLN A 99 -10.23 -6.37 -8.61
C GLN A 99 -11.13 -6.99 -7.54
N SER A 100 -11.51 -6.20 -6.53
CA SER A 100 -12.58 -6.57 -5.60
C SER A 100 -13.95 -6.50 -6.26
#